data_AF-A0A5D6W874-F1
#
_entry.id   AF-A0A5D6W874-F1
#
_cell.length_a   1.000
_cell.length_b   1.000
_cell.length_c   1.000
_cell.angle_alpha   90.00
_cell.angle_beta   90.00
_cell.angle_gamma   90.00
#
_symmetry.space_group_name_H-M   'P 1'
#
loop_
_entity.id
_entity.type
_entity.pdbx_description
1 polymer ?
#
loop_
_entity_poly.entity_id
_entity_poly.type
_entity_poly.pdbx_seq_one_letter_code
_entity_poly.pdbx_strand_id
1 'polypeptide(L)'
;MEGKIIIKNISDMIHFYWTSLKFGTMYLFSQKFSKGVFDFFCWGRAITEVLSFKNWNRNPKLDKTITKFPIYMKYALKEYIDANAKIA
;
A
#
# COMPACT_ATOMS: atom_id res chain seq x y z
N MET A 1 0.02 8.40 -10.42
CA MET A 1 -0.55 8.15 -9.08
C MET A 1 0.32 8.87 -8.08
N GLU A 2 -0.30 9.68 -7.23
CA GLU A 2 0.43 10.46 -6.21
C GLU A 2 0.00 10.01 -4.82
N GLY A 3 0.94 10.06 -3.88
CA GLY A 3 0.70 9.71 -2.49
C GLY A 3 1.78 8.82 -1.91
N LYS A 4 1.52 8.36 -0.68
CA LYS A 4 2.44 7.53 0.08
C LYS A 4 1.76 6.23 0.52
N ILE A 5 2.53 5.16 0.55
CA ILE A 5 2.18 3.94 1.27
C ILE A 5 2.57 4.14 2.72
N ILE A 6 1.63 3.93 3.63
CA ILE A 6 1.85 3.94 5.08
C ILE A 6 1.41 2.60 5.65
N ILE A 7 2.00 2.23 6.79
CA ILE A 7 1.64 1.00 7.50
C ILE A 7 1.17 1.29 8.91
N LYS A 8 0.27 0.44 9.41
CA LYS A 8 -0.01 0.31 10.84
C LYS A 8 0.32 -1.11 11.25
N ASN A 9 1.07 -1.25 12.33
CA ASN A 9 1.32 -2.55 12.96
C ASN A 9 0.29 -2.74 14.08
N ILE A 10 -0.56 -3.75 13.94
CA ILE A 10 -1.61 -4.07 14.90
C ILE A 10 -1.51 -5.56 15.18
N SER A 11 -1.19 -5.90 16.43
CA SER A 11 -0.88 -7.28 16.84
C SER A 11 0.25 -7.87 15.96
N ASP A 12 0.00 -8.99 15.28
CA ASP A 12 0.97 -9.68 14.40
C ASP A 12 0.74 -9.38 12.90
N MET A 13 0.06 -8.28 12.59
CA MET A 13 -0.33 -7.92 11.22
C MET A 13 0.15 -6.52 10.84
N ILE A 14 0.63 -6.41 9.61
CA ILE A 14 0.94 -5.14 8.96
C ILE A 14 -0.23 -4.79 8.06
N HIS A 15 -0.89 -3.68 8.35
CA HIS A 15 -1.98 -3.11 7.57
C HIS A 15 -1.44 -2.01 6.66
N PHE A 16 -1.67 -2.14 5.37
CA PHE A 16 -1.21 -1.20 4.34
C PHE A 16 -2.31 -0.24 3.95
N TYR A 17 -1.95 1.03 3.84
CA TYR A 17 -2.82 2.09 3.39
C TYR A 17 -2.11 2.92 2.32
N TRP A 18 -2.91 3.47 1.40
CA TRP A 18 -2.47 4.50 0.48
C TRP A 18 -3.08 5.82 0.89
N THR A 19 -2.24 6.80 1.21
CA THR A 19 -2.66 8.17 1.49
C THR A 19 -2.39 9.08 0.30
N SER A 20 -3.41 9.80 -0.14
CA SER A 20 -3.36 10.78 -1.22
C SER A 20 -4.12 12.04 -0.83
N LEU A 21 -3.64 13.21 -1.25
CA LEU A 21 -4.33 14.48 -0.98
C LEU A 21 -5.72 14.53 -1.65
N LYS A 22 -5.89 13.87 -2.80
CA LYS A 22 -7.17 13.86 -3.54
C LYS A 22 -8.21 12.89 -2.99
N PHE A 23 -7.77 11.75 -2.48
CA PHE A 23 -8.65 10.62 -2.14
C PHE A 23 -8.64 10.28 -0.65
N GLY A 24 -7.88 11.03 0.15
CA GLY A 24 -7.66 10.73 1.56
C GLY A 24 -6.84 9.46 1.76
N THR A 25 -7.06 8.78 2.89
CA THR A 25 -6.41 7.52 3.23
C THR A 25 -7.32 6.35 2.92
N MET A 26 -6.86 5.45 2.06
CA MET A 26 -7.57 4.23 1.69
C MET A 26 -6.84 3.00 2.21
N TYR A 27 -7.58 2.06 2.76
CA TYR A 27 -7.06 0.74 3.10
C TYR A 27 -6.77 -0.07 1.83
N LEU A 28 -5.68 -0.82 1.82
CA LEU A 28 -5.31 -1.68 0.69
C LEU A 28 -5.44 -3.16 1.06
N PHE A 29 -4.62 -3.62 2.00
CA PHE A 29 -4.60 -5.01 2.45
C PHE A 29 -3.83 -5.16 3.76
N SER A 30 -3.92 -6.32 4.37
CA SER A 30 -3.12 -6.72 5.52
C SER A 30 -2.32 -7.98 5.22
N GLN A 31 -1.19 -8.14 5.90
CA GLN A 31 -0.43 -9.39 5.87
C GLN A 31 0.25 -9.65 7.21
N LYS A 32 0.61 -10.90 7.46
CA LYS A 32 1.40 -11.29 8.65
C LYS A 32 2.68 -10.47 8.74
N PHE A 33 3.07 -10.14 9.97
CA PHE A 33 4.26 -9.37 10.25
C PHE A 33 5.50 -10.02 9.61
N SER A 34 6.31 -9.18 8.98
CA SER A 34 7.61 -9.55 8.46
C SER A 34 8.54 -8.39 8.70
N LYS A 35 9.62 -8.62 9.45
CA LYS A 35 10.59 -7.58 9.81
C LYS A 35 11.10 -6.81 8.59
N GLY A 36 11.51 -7.51 7.53
CA GLY A 36 12.03 -6.85 6.31
C GLY A 36 10.97 -6.03 5.55
N VAL A 37 9.69 -6.39 5.67
CA VAL A 37 8.60 -5.58 5.11
C VAL A 37 8.31 -4.37 6.00
N PHE A 38 8.24 -4.59 7.32
CA PHE A 38 8.02 -3.53 8.29
C PHE A 38 9.13 -2.47 8.21
N ASP A 39 10.40 -2.87 8.29
CA ASP A 39 11.56 -1.97 8.25
C ASP A 39 11.60 -1.14 6.95
N PHE A 40 11.12 -1.71 5.83
CA PHE A 40 11.08 -0.99 4.56
C PHE A 40 9.99 0.10 4.54
N PHE A 41 8.83 -0.17 5.14
CA PHE A 41 7.64 0.69 5.07
C PHE A 41 7.36 1.51 6.34
N CYS A 42 8.07 1.31 7.46
CA CYS A 42 7.76 1.92 8.76
C CYS A 42 7.79 3.46 8.74
N TRP A 43 8.60 4.06 7.87
CA TRP A 43 8.68 5.52 7.67
C TRP A 43 7.73 6.05 6.58
N GLY A 44 6.91 5.17 6.00
CA GLY A 44 6.15 5.44 4.80
C GLY A 44 7.04 5.55 3.56
N ARG A 45 6.46 5.31 2.38
CA ARG A 45 7.18 5.35 1.10
C ARG A 45 6.36 6.06 0.04
N ALA A 46 7.01 6.86 -0.80
CA ALA A 46 6.33 7.45 -1.94
C ALA A 46 5.89 6.34 -2.91
N ILE A 47 4.71 6.46 -3.51
CA ILE A 47 4.24 5.43 -4.44
C ILE A 47 5.17 5.27 -5.64
N THR A 48 5.75 6.36 -6.11
CA THR A 48 6.75 6.35 -7.20
C THR A 48 7.97 5.52 -6.84
N GLU A 49 8.46 5.66 -5.60
CA GLU A 49 9.57 4.87 -5.07
C GLU A 49 9.21 3.37 -5.05
N VAL A 50 8.04 3.03 -4.50
CA VAL A 50 7.55 1.65 -4.41
C VAL A 50 7.37 1.01 -5.79
N LEU A 51 6.85 1.74 -6.77
CA LEU A 51 6.64 1.23 -8.13
C LEU A 51 7.94 1.18 -8.95
N SER A 52 8.88 2.08 -8.66
CA SER A 52 10.23 2.08 -9.27
C SER A 52 11.17 1.06 -8.64
N PHE A 53 10.72 0.38 -7.59
CA PHE A 53 11.53 -0.55 -6.82
C PHE A 53 11.97 -1.72 -7.70
N LYS A 54 13.24 -1.72 -8.09
CA LYS A 54 13.87 -2.81 -8.82
C LYS A 54 14.55 -3.71 -7.81
N ASN A 55 13.91 -4.81 -7.41
CA ASN A 55 14.51 -5.72 -6.44
C ASN A 55 15.17 -6.93 -7.10
N TRP A 56 16.47 -7.04 -6.89
CA TRP A 56 17.30 -8.17 -7.30
C TRP A 56 17.19 -9.34 -6.31
N ASN A 57 15.97 -9.82 -6.04
CA ASN A 57 15.70 -11.06 -5.28
C ASN A 57 16.26 -11.12 -3.84
N ARG A 58 16.64 -9.98 -3.23
CA ARG A 58 17.22 -9.96 -1.87
C ARG A 58 16.20 -10.26 -0.77
N ASN A 59 14.92 -9.94 -0.99
CA ASN A 59 13.84 -10.23 -0.04
C ASN A 59 12.54 -10.62 -0.77
N PRO A 60 12.32 -11.93 -1.01
CA PRO A 60 11.15 -12.41 -1.74
C PRO A 60 9.81 -12.03 -1.12
N LYS A 61 9.74 -11.83 0.20
CA LYS A 61 8.50 -11.40 0.88
C LYS A 61 8.19 -9.95 0.55
N LEU A 62 9.20 -9.07 0.61
CA LEU A 62 9.04 -7.67 0.22
C LEU A 62 8.65 -7.53 -1.25
N ASP A 63 9.25 -8.32 -2.13
CA ASP A 63 8.93 -8.33 -3.56
C ASP A 63 7.46 -8.68 -3.81
N LYS A 64 7.01 -9.77 -3.19
CA LYS A 64 5.60 -10.19 -3.23
C LYS A 64 4.66 -9.18 -2.60
N THR A 65 5.09 -8.40 -1.61
CA THR A 65 4.28 -7.32 -1.05
C THR A 65 4.18 -6.17 -2.06
N ILE A 66 5.27 -5.80 -2.72
CA ILE A 66 5.31 -4.65 -3.64
C ILE A 66 4.49 -4.91 -4.90
N THR A 67 4.54 -6.13 -5.44
CA THR A 67 3.77 -6.49 -6.64
C THR A 67 2.25 -6.43 -6.43
N LYS A 68 1.77 -6.42 -5.19
CA LYS A 68 0.35 -6.27 -4.86
C LYS A 68 -0.15 -4.83 -5.02
N PHE A 69 0.66 -3.81 -4.79
CA PHE A 69 0.15 -2.43 -4.72
C PHE A 69 -0.65 -1.98 -5.94
N PRO A 70 -0.21 -2.22 -7.20
CA PRO A 70 -0.95 -1.74 -8.36
C PRO A 70 -2.39 -2.22 -8.41
N ILE A 71 -2.61 -3.51 -8.11
CA ILE A 71 -3.95 -4.11 -8.20
C ILE A 71 -4.85 -3.66 -7.05
N TYR A 72 -4.35 -3.63 -5.81
CA TYR A 72 -5.14 -3.20 -4.66
C TYR A 72 -5.46 -1.71 -4.71
N MET A 73 -4.53 -0.87 -5.18
CA MET A 73 -4.81 0.56 -5.35
C MET A 73 -5.87 0.80 -6.42
N LYS A 74 -5.86 0.03 -7.52
CA LYS A 74 -6.89 0.11 -8.55
C LYS A 74 -8.27 -0.26 -7.99
N TYR A 75 -8.35 -1.32 -7.18
CA TYR A 75 -9.60 -1.71 -6.52
C TYR A 75 -10.08 -0.65 -5.52
N ALA A 76 -9.21 -0.19 -4.62
CA ALA A 76 -9.57 0.83 -3.63
C ALA A 76 -10.06 2.13 -4.29
N LEU A 77 -9.41 2.57 -5.37
CA LEU A 77 -9.83 3.76 -6.11
C LEU A 77 -11.19 3.56 -6.79
N LYS A 78 -11.43 2.38 -7.38
CA LYS A 78 -12.71 2.05 -7.98
C LYS A 78 -13.83 2.09 -6.94
N GLU A 79 -13.64 1.43 -5.81
CA GLU A 79 -14.62 1.43 -4.71
C GLU A 79 -14.88 2.84 -4.19
N TYR A 80 -13.85 3.68 -4.05
CA TYR A 80 -14.01 5.08 -3.68
C TYR A 80 -14.88 5.84 -4.69
N ILE A 81 -14.59 5.72 -5.99
CA ILE A 81 -15.36 6.39 -7.04
C ILE A 81 -16.81 5.90 -7.03
N ASP A 82 -17.02 4.58 -6.98
CA ASP A 82 -18.36 3.98 -6.99
C ASP A 82 -19.19 4.37 -5.75
N ALA A 83 -18.55 4.52 -4.59
CA ALA A 83 -19.22 4.98 -3.36
C ALA A 83 -19.61 6.46 -3.44
N ASN A 84 -18.74 7.33 -3.98
CA ASN A 84 -19.03 8.76 -4.09
C ASN A 84 -20.00 9.06 -5.25
N ALA A 85 -20.03 8.26 -6.31
CA ALA A 85 -20.97 8.40 -7.41
C ALA A 85 -22.42 8.06 -7.03
N LYS A 86 -22.64 7.30 -5.95
CA LYS A 86 -23.99 6.99 -5.43
C LYS A 86 -24.55 8.08 -4.53
N ILE A 87 -23.73 9.05 -4.14
CA ILE A 87 -24.09 10.13 -3.21
C ILE A 87 -24.33 11.46 -3.98
N ALA A 88 -23.88 11.53 -5.24
CA ALA A 88 -24.10 12.65 -6.16
C ALA A 88 -25.35 12.41 -7.02
#